data_AF-A0A4Y6I427-F1
#
_entry.id   AF-A0A4Y6I427-F1
#
_cell.length_a   1.000
_cell.length_b   1.000
_cell.length_c   1.000
_cell.angle_alpha   90.00
_cell.angle_beta   90.00
_cell.angle_gamma   90.00
#
_symmetry.space_group_name_H-M   'P 1'
#
loop_
_entity.id
_entity.type
_entity.pdbx_description
1 polymer ?
#
loop_
_entity_poly.entity_id
_entity_poly.type
_entity_poly.pdbx_seq_one_letter_code
_entity_poly.pdbx_strand_id
1 'polypeptide(L)' 'MICMLIFCFKFNKLVFLLLGVEMLVLGLIMDFVFVMDMFLFFYFLCFCVISSVVGLGLYGSLICGLGGDKYFFLS' A
#
# COMPACT_ATOMS: atom_id res chain seq x y z
N MET A 1 13.25 -1.16 6.19
CA MET A 1 13.27 -0.51 7.53
C MET A 1 12.90 0.98 7.49
N ILE A 2 13.46 1.80 6.56
CA ILE A 2 13.07 3.23 6.39
C ILE A 2 11.57 3.44 6.08
N CYS A 3 10.94 2.53 5.32
CA CYS A 3 9.54 2.65 4.90
C CYS A 3 8.53 2.61 6.07
N MET A 4 8.81 1.85 7.13
CA MET A 4 7.94 1.84 8.33
C MET A 4 7.99 3.16 9.10
N LEU A 5 9.14 3.83 9.10
CA LEU A 5 9.31 5.13 9.76
C LEU A 5 8.49 6.23 9.05
N ILE A 6 8.44 6.16 7.72
CA ILE A 6 7.67 7.06 6.86
C ILE A 6 6.16 6.85 7.05
N PHE A 7 5.75 5.59 7.28
CA PHE A 7 4.37 5.23 7.58
C PHE A 7 3.86 5.91 8.85
N CYS A 8 4.71 6.02 9.88
CA CYS A 8 4.32 6.56 11.18
C CYS A 8 4.26 8.09 11.21
N PHE A 9 5.07 8.80 10.42
CA PHE A 9 5.30 10.24 10.59
C PHE A 9 4.44 11.15 9.70
N LYS A 10 3.69 10.63 8.72
CA LYS A 10 3.03 11.47 7.71
C LYS A 10 1.69 10.91 7.22
N PHE A 11 0.73 10.76 8.14
CA PHE A 11 -0.66 10.34 7.88
C PHE A 11 -1.56 11.41 7.25
N ASN A 12 -1.00 12.46 6.64
CA ASN A 12 -1.83 13.56 6.12
C ASN A 12 -2.53 13.24 4.79
N LYS A 13 -2.16 12.13 4.12
CA LYS A 13 -2.84 11.64 2.91
C LYS A 13 -2.84 10.11 2.87
N LEU A 14 -4.01 9.51 2.75
CA LEU A 14 -4.21 8.05 2.60
C LEU A 14 -3.42 7.45 1.42
N VAL A 15 -3.16 8.22 0.36
CA VAL A 15 -2.28 7.81 -0.76
C VAL A 15 -0.88 7.44 -0.28
N PHE A 16 -0.35 8.19 0.68
CA PHE A 16 1.00 7.97 1.19
C PHE A 16 1.08 6.68 2.03
N LEU A 17 -0.04 6.35 2.71
CA LEU A 17 -0.23 5.09 3.41
C LEU A 17 -0.29 3.91 2.43
N LEU A 18 -1.08 4.04 1.35
CA LEU A 18 -1.14 3.02 0.30
C LEU A 18 0.25 2.76 -0.30
N LEU A 19 0.96 3.83 -0.66
CA LEU A 19 2.31 3.74 -1.24
C LEU A 19 3.32 3.11 -0.27
N GLY A 20 3.19 3.38 1.04
CA GLY A 20 4.04 2.80 2.07
C GLY A 20 3.87 1.28 2.22
N VAL A 21 2.62 0.78 2.12
CA VAL A 21 2.32 -0.66 2.13
C VAL A 21 2.94 -1.34 0.90
N GLU A 22 2.79 -0.75 -0.29
CA GLU A 22 3.33 -1.33 -1.53
C GLU A 22 4.86 -1.44 -1.48
N MET A 23 5.54 -0.41 -0.98
CA MET A 23 7.00 -0.43 -0.82
C MET A 23 7.48 -1.42 0.24
N LEU A 24 6.65 -1.70 1.26
CA LEU A 24 6.94 -2.73 2.27
C LEU A 24 6.80 -4.14 1.68
N VAL A 25 5.74 -4.39 0.92
CA VAL A 25 5.51 -5.67 0.25
C VAL A 25 6.60 -5.95 -0.79
N LEU A 26 6.99 -4.95 -1.59
CA LEU A 26 8.09 -5.07 -2.55
C LEU A 26 9.44 -5.37 -1.87
N GLY A 27 9.71 -4.74 -0.72
CA GLY A 27 10.89 -5.06 0.09
C GLY A 27 10.89 -6.52 0.54
N LEU A 28 9.76 -6.97 1.09
CA LEU A 28 9.58 -8.35 1.55
C LEU A 28 9.75 -9.36 0.40
N ILE A 29 9.23 -9.03 -0.79
CA ILE A 29 9.35 -9.83 -2.00
C ILE A 29 10.81 -9.96 -2.46
N MET A 30 11.59 -8.88 -2.41
CA MET A 30 13.01 -8.92 -2.77
C MET A 30 13.83 -9.79 -1.82
N ASP A 31 13.53 -9.76 -0.52
CA ASP A 31 14.13 -10.70 0.45
C ASP A 31 13.66 -12.15 0.19
N PHE A 32 12.39 -12.35 -0.18
CA PHE A 32 11.82 -13.66 -0.46
C PHE A 32 12.30 -14.29 -1.77
N VAL A 33 12.65 -13.48 -2.79
CA VAL A 33 13.13 -13.98 -4.09
C VAL A 33 14.43 -14.75 -3.99
N PHE A 34 15.21 -14.51 -2.93
CA PHE A 34 16.44 -15.24 -2.65
C PHE A 34 16.18 -16.64 -2.07
N VAL A 35 14.97 -16.90 -1.57
CA VAL A 35 14.60 -18.12 -0.83
C VAL A 35 13.56 -18.98 -1.57
N MET A 36 12.71 -18.38 -2.41
CA MET A 36 11.55 -19.05 -3.03
C MET A 36 11.65 -19.18 -4.56
N ASP A 37 10.92 -20.17 -5.10
CA ASP A 37 10.77 -20.41 -6.53
C ASP A 37 10.13 -19.25 -7.30
N MET A 38 10.59 -19.05 -8.55
CA MET A 38 10.13 -18.01 -9.49
C MET A 38 8.61 -17.97 -9.71
N PHE A 39 7.93 -19.11 -9.58
CA PHE A 39 6.48 -19.18 -9.73
C PHE A 39 5.74 -18.47 -8.58
N LEU A 40 6.18 -18.63 -7.33
CA LEU A 40 5.59 -17.94 -6.17
C LEU A 40 5.78 -16.43 -6.25
N PHE A 41 6.92 -15.99 -6.76
CA PHE A 41 7.21 -14.58 -7.00
C PHE A 41 6.20 -13.95 -7.97
N PHE A 42 5.85 -14.64 -9.05
CA PHE A 42 4.88 -14.13 -10.02
C PHE A 42 3.47 -14.01 -9.43
N TYR A 43 3.04 -14.98 -8.62
CA TYR A 43 1.75 -14.91 -7.91
C TYR A 43 1.69 -13.74 -6.94
N PHE A 44 2.77 -13.49 -6.18
CA PHE A 44 2.86 -12.36 -5.27
C PHE A 44 2.82 -11.01 -5.98
N LEU A 45 3.49 -10.89 -7.13
CA LEU A 45 3.42 -9.68 -7.96
C LEU A 45 2.00 -9.43 -8.47
N CYS A 46 1.32 -10.44 -8.99
CA CYS A 46 -0.07 -10.30 -9.43
C CYS A 46 -0.99 -9.88 -8.27
N PHE A 47 -0.82 -10.48 -7.10
CA PHE A 47 -1.58 -10.10 -5.91
C PHE A 47 -1.31 -8.64 -5.49
N CYS A 48 -0.05 -8.21 -5.53
CA CYS A 48 0.33 -6.83 -5.21
C CYS A 48 -0.37 -5.82 -6.15
N VAL A 49 -0.38 -6.08 -7.46
CA VAL A 49 -1.04 -5.21 -8.44
C VAL A 49 -2.55 -5.14 -8.19
N ILE A 50 -3.21 -6.27 -7.93
CA ILE A 50 -4.66 -6.30 -7.66
C ILE A 50 -4.98 -5.53 -6.37
N SER A 51 -4.19 -5.74 -5.31
CA SER A 51 -4.32 -5.00 -4.05
C SER A 51 -4.18 -3.49 -4.25
N SER A 52 -3.22 -3.06 -5.08
CA SER A 52 -2.99 -1.65 -5.42
C SER A 52 -4.22 -1.00 -6.08
N VAL A 53 -4.79 -1.67 -7.09
CA VAL A 53 -5.96 -1.17 -7.83
C VAL A 53 -7.19 -1.08 -6.91
N VAL A 54 -7.40 -2.09 -6.06
CA VAL A 54 -8.51 -2.09 -5.10
C VAL A 54 -8.35 -0.97 -4.08
N GLY A 55 -7.14 -0.78 -3.52
CA GLY A 55 -6.89 0.29 -2.55
C GLY A 55 -7.06 1.70 -3.15
N LEU A 56 -6.66 1.90 -4.40
CA LEU A 56 -6.89 3.15 -5.14
C LEU A 56 -8.38 3.36 -5.44
N GLY A 57 -9.11 2.32 -5.81
CA GLY A 57 -10.56 2.37 -6.02
C GLY A 57 -11.31 2.76 -4.75
N LEU A 58 -10.95 2.15 -3.61
CA LEU A 58 -11.50 2.52 -2.31
C LEU A 58 -11.17 3.97 -1.94
N TYR A 59 -9.94 4.42 -2.14
CA TYR A 59 -9.56 5.81 -1.91
C TYR A 59 -10.36 6.79 -2.80
N GLY A 60 -10.52 6.48 -4.09
CA GLY A 60 -11.34 7.28 -5.00
C GLY A 60 -12.81 7.36 -4.58
N SER A 61 -13.38 6.24 -4.15
CA SER A 61 -14.75 6.20 -3.63
C SER A 61 -14.90 6.98 -2.31
N LEU A 62 -13.87 6.98 -1.46
CA LEU A 62 -13.84 7.76 -0.22
C LEU A 62 -13.87 9.27 -0.50
N ILE A 63 -13.05 9.74 -1.44
CA ILE A 63 -13.01 11.17 -1.83
C ILE A 63 -14.34 11.60 -2.47
N CYS A 64 -14.94 10.72 -3.29
CA CYS A 64 -16.19 11.00 -3.99
C CYS A 64 -17.40 11.01 -3.04
N GLY A 65 -17.44 10.11 -2.06
CA GLY A 65 -18.56 9.98 -1.11
C GLY A 65 -18.50 10.92 0.10
N LEU A 66 -17.30 11.27 0.61
CA LEU A 66 -17.14 12.07 1.83
C LEU A 66 -16.90 13.58 1.60
N GLY A 67 -16.86 14.04 0.35
CA GLY A 67 -16.76 15.47 0.06
C GLY A 67 -15.43 16.07 0.55
N GLY A 68 -14.33 15.60 -0.03
CA GLY A 68 -13.00 16.15 0.22
C GLY A 68 -12.29 15.56 1.44
N ASP A 69 -10.96 15.48 1.31
CA ASP A 69 -9.93 14.90 2.19
C ASP A 69 -9.96 15.44 3.65
N LYS A 70 -11.06 15.23 4.40
CA LYS A 70 -11.28 15.83 5.74
C LYS A 70 -11.40 14.85 6.89
N TYR A 71 -11.35 13.54 6.69
CA TYR A 71 -11.65 12.60 7.77
C TYR A 71 -10.55 11.54 7.94
N PHE A 72 -9.44 12.00 8.53
CA PHE A 72 -8.73 11.25 9.59
C PHE A 72 -8.46 12.19 10.78
N PHE A 73 -9.44 13.02 11.14
CA PHE A 73 -9.39 13.83 12.36
C PHE A 73 -10.74 13.73 13.09
N LEU A 74 -11.10 12.52 13.53
CA LEU A 74 -12.04 12.30 14.63
C LEU A 74 -11.98 10.84 15.11
N SER A 75 -10.90 10.52 15.83
CA SER A 75 -10.96 9.83 17.12
C SER A 75 -9.66 10.06 17.88
#